data_AF-A0A2C9L288-F1
#
_entry.id   AF-A0A2C9L288-F1
#
_cell.length_a   1.000
_cell.length_b   1.000
_cell.length_c   1.000
_cell.angle_alpha   90.00
_cell.angle_beta   90.00
_cell.angle_gamma   90.00
#
_symmetry.space_group_name_H-M   'P 1'
#
loop_
_entity.id
_entity.type
_entity.pdbx_description
1 polymer ?
#
loop_
_entity_poly.entity_id
_entity_poly.type
_entity_poly.pdbx_seq_one_letter_code
_entity_poly.pdbx_strand_id
1 'polypeptide(L)'
;MEDSSPKKILPGINYTDHQLFFISYAQRRCTLIKSDELSRQLDSSYSPDQYRVLGPLQNSVDFARAFGCTSGAFMNPVNKCVLF
;
A
#
# COMPACT_ATOMS: atom_id res chain seq x y z
N MET A 1 -2.34 -3.14 30.10
CA MET A 1 -0.89 -2.96 30.28
C MET A 1 -0.32 -2.56 28.93
N GLU A 2 0.15 -1.32 28.79
CA GLU A 2 0.99 -0.95 27.64
C GLU A 2 2.37 -1.55 27.87
N ASP A 3 2.77 -2.45 26.96
CA ASP A 3 4.11 -3.03 26.94
C ASP A 3 5.11 -1.90 26.65
N SER A 4 5.83 -1.47 27.69
CA SER A 4 6.87 -0.44 27.64
C SER A 4 8.18 -0.95 27.04
N SER A 5 8.16 -2.08 26.34
CA SER A 5 9.32 -2.60 25.63
C SER A 5 9.70 -1.65 24.48
N PRO A 6 11.00 -1.36 24.28
CA PRO A 6 11.44 -0.53 23.16
C PRO A 6 10.98 -1.17 21.84
N LYS A 7 10.28 -0.40 21.00
CA LYS A 7 9.83 -0.86 19.67
C LYS A 7 11.01 -1.42 18.90
N LYS A 8 10.94 -2.72 18.60
CA LYS A 8 12.00 -3.46 17.95
C LYS A 8 11.96 -3.19 16.44
N ILE A 9 12.85 -2.30 15.98
CA ILE A 9 13.01 -1.99 14.56
C ILE A 9 13.72 -3.15 13.87
N LEU A 10 13.30 -3.48 12.64
CA LEU A 10 13.94 -4.51 11.83
C LEU A 10 15.38 -4.09 11.46
N PRO A 11 16.37 -4.98 11.66
CA PRO A 11 17.76 -4.65 11.31
C PRO A 11 17.90 -4.44 9.80
N GLY A 12 18.68 -3.43 9.40
CA GLY A 12 19.00 -3.16 7.99
C GLY A 12 17.99 -2.33 7.22
N ILE A 13 16.86 -1.93 7.83
CA ILE A 13 15.87 -1.04 7.21
C ILE A 13 15.37 0.00 8.21
N ASN A 14 15.19 1.24 7.75
CA ASN A 14 14.75 2.36 8.60
C ASN A 14 13.28 2.71 8.33
N TYR A 15 12.38 1.81 8.72
CA TYR A 15 10.94 2.02 8.63
C TYR A 15 10.27 1.78 9.98
N THR A 16 9.24 2.57 10.29
CA THR A 16 8.37 2.34 11.45
C THR A 16 7.48 1.12 11.24
N ASP A 17 6.96 0.53 12.31
CA ASP A 17 6.03 -0.61 12.23
C ASP A 17 4.82 -0.32 11.32
N HIS A 18 4.30 0.92 11.37
CA HIS A 18 3.18 1.35 10.51
C HIS A 18 3.58 1.37 9.04
N GLN A 19 4.76 1.87 8.71
CA GLN A 19 5.26 1.86 7.33
C GLN A 19 5.53 0.42 6.86
N LEU A 20 6.10 -0.43 7.72
CA LEU A 20 6.36 -1.83 7.44
C LEU A 20 5.07 -2.63 7.16
N PHE A 21 3.98 -2.33 7.85
CA PHE A 21 2.67 -2.92 7.56
C PHE A 21 2.26 -2.70 6.09
N PHE A 22 2.32 -1.46 5.62
CA PHE A 22 1.95 -1.11 4.25
C PHE A 22 2.96 -1.63 3.21
N ILE A 23 4.25 -1.65 3.55
CA ILE A 23 5.29 -2.26 2.70
C ILE A 23 5.01 -3.75 2.53
N SER A 24 4.75 -4.48 3.61
CA SER A 24 4.39 -5.91 3.57
C SER A 24 3.11 -6.17 2.78
N TYR A 25 2.10 -5.29 2.93
CA TYR A 25 0.88 -5.32 2.15
C TYR A 25 1.16 -5.20 0.64
N ALA A 26 1.99 -4.24 0.24
CA ALA A 26 2.34 -4.00 -1.16
C ALA A 26 3.23 -5.12 -1.73
N GLN A 27 4.21 -5.59 -0.96
CA GLN A 27 5.14 -6.65 -1.37
C GLN A 27 4.44 -7.97 -1.72
N ARG A 28 3.34 -8.31 -1.03
CA ARG A 28 2.50 -9.47 -1.37
C ARG A 28 1.89 -9.42 -2.78
N ARG A 29 1.91 -8.26 -3.43
CA ARG A 29 1.37 -8.01 -4.77
C ARG A 29 2.45 -7.72 -5.81
N CYS A 30 3.73 -7.82 -5.43
CA CYS A 30 4.82 -7.67 -6.39
C CYS A 30 4.73 -8.77 -7.45
N THR A 31 4.52 -8.36 -8.70
CA THR A 31 4.44 -9.25 -9.86
C THR A 31 5.09 -8.59 -11.06
N LEU A 32 5.61 -9.41 -11.98
CA LEU A 32 6.11 -8.97 -13.27
C LEU A 32 5.19 -9.52 -14.34
N ILE A 33 4.46 -8.63 -15.02
CA ILE A 33 3.51 -9.00 -16.07
C ILE A 33 4.22 -8.82 -17.42
N LYS A 34 4.25 -9.88 -18.23
CA LYS A 34 4.71 -9.80 -19.61
C LYS A 34 3.63 -9.15 -20.48
N SER A 35 4.03 -8.45 -21.54
CA SER A 35 3.11 -7.70 -22.40
C SER A 35 2.03 -8.56 -23.07
N ASP A 36 2.33 -9.83 -23.34
CA ASP A 36 1.42 -10.81 -23.93
C ASP A 36 0.35 -11.31 -22.94
N GLU A 37 0.61 -11.25 -21.64
CA GLU A 37 -0.31 -11.69 -20.59
C GLU A 37 -1.16 -10.54 -20.02
N LEU A 38 -0.79 -9.29 -20.31
CA LEU A 38 -1.53 -8.12 -19.86
C LEU A 38 -2.99 -8.15 -20.31
N SER A 39 -3.26 -8.53 -21.57
CA SER A 39 -4.63 -8.62 -22.10
C SER A 39 -5.48 -9.60 -21.31
N ARG A 40 -4.95 -10.79 -20.96
CA ARG A 40 -5.67 -11.77 -20.15
C ARG A 40 -5.99 -11.25 -18.75
N GLN A 41 -5.08 -10.48 -18.16
CA GLN A 41 -5.31 -9.92 -16.84
C GLN A 41 -6.36 -8.80 -16.86
N LEU A 42 -6.40 -8.02 -17.94
CA LEU A 42 -7.43 -6.99 -18.16
C LEU A 42 -8.82 -7.61 -18.39
N ASP A 43 -8.89 -8.81 -18.99
CA ASP A 43 -10.13 -9.57 -19.16
C ASP A 43 -10.60 -10.28 -17.88
N SER A 44 -9.78 -10.29 -16.82
CA SER A 44 -10.14 -10.91 -15.55
C SER A 44 -11.10 -10.03 -14.73
N SER A 45 -11.85 -10.65 -13.82
CA SER A 45 -12.74 -9.91 -12.90
C SER A 45 -11.99 -9.13 -11.82
N TYR A 46 -10.67 -9.25 -11.73
CA TYR A 46 -9.85 -8.58 -10.72
C TYR A 46 -8.97 -7.51 -11.36
N SER A 47 -8.80 -6.38 -10.67
CA SER A 47 -7.84 -5.37 -11.08
C SER A 47 -6.41 -5.95 -11.10
N PRO A 48 -5.54 -5.51 -12.03
CA PRO A 48 -4.13 -5.88 -12.01
C PRO A 48 -3.47 -5.58 -10.66
N ASP A 49 -2.52 -6.41 -10.24
CA ASP A 49 -1.97 -6.37 -8.87
C ASP A 49 -1.40 -5.00 -8.47
N GLN A 50 -0.80 -4.26 -9.42
CA GLN A 50 -0.36 -2.87 -9.17
C GLN A 50 -1.50 -1.97 -8.68
N TYR A 51 -2.68 -2.06 -9.29
CA TYR A 51 -3.85 -1.26 -8.92
C TYR A 51 -4.52 -1.77 -7.66
N ARG A 52 -4.35 -3.06 -7.33
CA ARG A 52 -4.74 -3.62 -6.04
C ARG A 52 -3.89 -3.11 -4.89
N VAL A 53 -2.72 -2.53 -5.16
CA VAL A 53 -1.92 -1.79 -4.18
C VAL A 53 -2.30 -0.32 -4.20
N LEU A 54 -2.25 0.32 -5.37
CA LEU A 54 -2.43 1.77 -5.49
C LEU A 54 -3.81 2.23 -5.02
N GLY A 55 -4.89 1.59 -5.47
CA GLY A 55 -6.26 2.02 -5.17
C GLY A 55 -6.59 2.00 -3.67
N PRO A 56 -6.41 0.87 -2.96
CA PRO A 56 -6.64 0.80 -1.53
C PRO A 56 -5.76 1.77 -0.72
N LEU A 57 -4.48 1.93 -1.09
CA LEU A 57 -3.58 2.84 -0.37
C LEU A 57 -3.90 4.32 -0.61
N GLN A 58 -4.33 4.71 -1.82
CA GLN A 58 -4.84 6.05 -2.12
C GLN A 58 -6.08 6.41 -1.26
N ASN A 59 -6.92 5.42 -0.98
CA ASN A 59 -8.11 5.57 -0.15
C ASN A 59 -7.84 5.48 1.36
N SER A 60 -6.60 5.19 1.78
CA SER A 60 -6.25 5.05 3.20
C SER A 60 -5.63 6.34 3.77
N VAL A 61 -6.32 6.96 4.73
CA VAL A 61 -5.78 8.11 5.48
C VAL A 61 -4.58 7.69 6.35
N ASP A 62 -4.60 6.47 6.88
CA ASP A 62 -3.51 5.95 7.72
C ASP A 62 -2.24 5.70 6.91
N PHE A 63 -2.37 5.23 5.67
CA PHE A 63 -1.24 5.15 4.75
C PHE A 63 -0.62 6.53 4.50
N ALA A 64 -1.45 7.51 4.14
CA ALA A 64 -0.99 8.87 3.88
C ALA A 64 -0.30 9.48 5.11
N ARG A 65 -0.80 9.21 6.33
CA ARG A 65 -0.16 9.63 7.58
C ARG A 65 1.17 8.92 7.82
N ALA A 66 1.24 7.60 7.63
CA ALA A 66 2.44 6.81 7.87
C ALA A 66 3.61 7.19 6.95
N PHE A 67 3.32 7.65 5.73
CA PHE A 67 4.33 8.09 4.75
C PHE A 67 4.42 9.61 4.57
N GLY A 68 3.67 10.40 5.36
CA GLY A 68 3.70 11.86 5.29
C GLY A 68 3.27 12.42 3.92
N CYS A 69 2.35 11.76 3.23
CA CYS A 69 1.89 12.20 1.91
C CYS A 69 1.08 13.51 2.02
N THR A 70 1.48 14.54 1.27
CA THR A 70 0.75 15.83 1.20
C THR A 70 -0.63 15.66 0.56
N SER A 71 -1.58 16.51 0.95
CA SER A 71 -2.93 16.49 0.35
C SER A 71 -2.85 16.79 -1.14
N GLY A 72 -3.56 16.00 -1.95
CA GLY A 72 -3.56 16.11 -3.41
C GLY A 72 -2.39 15.40 -4.09
N ALA A 73 -1.44 14.84 -3.35
CA ALA A 73 -0.43 13.96 -3.92
C ALA A 73 -1.08 12.72 -4.56
N PHE A 74 -0.38 12.08 -5.51
CA PHE A 74 -0.89 10.88 -6.19
C PHE A 74 -1.35 9.79 -5.22
N MET A 75 -0.62 9.57 -4.12
CA MET A 75 -0.96 8.58 -3.09
C MET A 75 -1.82 9.12 -1.94
N ASN A 76 -2.21 10.40 -2.00
CA ASN A 76 -3.13 11.02 -1.06
C ASN A 76 -4.10 11.96 -1.79
N PRO A 77 -4.95 11.43 -2.69
CA PRO A 77 -5.96 12.23 -3.37
C PRO A 77 -6.98 12.79 -2.37
N VAL A 78 -7.52 13.98 -2.68
CA VAL A 78 -8.52 14.67 -1.86
C VAL A 78 -9.81 13.85 -1.78
N ASN A 79 -10.25 13.31 -2.92
CA ASN A 79 -11.43 12.45 -2.99
C ASN A 79 -11.02 11.00 -2.71
N LYS A 80 -11.57 10.42 -1.64
CA LYS A 80 -11.34 9.02 -1.24
C LYS A 80 -12.65 8.25 -1.26
N CYS A 81 -12.59 6.99 -1.69
CA CYS A 81 -13.73 6.08 -1.68
C CYS A 81 -13.69 5.23 -0.40
N VAL A 82 -14.78 5.24 0.37
CA VAL A 82 -15.00 4.40 1.56
C VAL A 82 -16.35 3.73 1.42
N LEU A 83 -16.39 2.41 1.58
CA LEU A 83 -17.60 1.61 1.34
C LEU A 83 -18.30 1.12 2.62
N PHE A 84 -17.63 1.22 3.76
CA PHE A 84 -18.07 0.67 5.04
C PHE A 84 -18.48 1.78 6.00
#